data_AF-M4QER5-F1
#
_entry.id   AF-M4QER5-F1
#
_cell.length_a   1.000
_cell.length_b   1.000
_cell.length_c   1.000
_cell.angle_alpha   90.00
_cell.angle_beta   90.00
_cell.angle_gamma   90.00
#
_symmetry.space_group_name_H-M   'P 1'
#
loop_
_entity.id
_entity.type
_entity.pdbx_description
1 polymer ?
#
loop_
_entity_poly.entity_id
_entity_poly.type
_entity_poly.pdbx_seq_one_letter_code
_entity_poly.pdbx_strand_id
1 'polypeptide(L)'
;MFHLDPLNHTIFNPELFQPEMPLPTADGPYLQILEQPKQRGFRFRYVCEGPSHGGLPGASSEKNKKSYPQVKICNYVGPAKVIVQLVTNGKNIHLHAHSLVGKHCEDEICTVTAGPKDMVVGFANLGILHVTKKKVFETLEARMTEACIRGYNPGLLVHPDLAYLQAEGGGDRQLTDREKEIIRQAALQQTKEMDLSVVRLMFTAFLPDSTGSFTRRLEPVVSDAIYDSKAPNASNLKIVRMDRTA
;
A
#
# COMPACT_ATOMS: atom_id res chain seq x y z
N MET A 1 38.83 31.05 46.21
CA MET A 1 38.94 29.58 46.29
C MET A 1 37.65 29.04 45.70
N PHE A 2 37.62 28.87 44.39
CA PHE A 2 36.43 28.43 43.66
C PHE A 2 36.59 26.93 43.38
N HIS A 3 35.66 26.14 43.90
CA HIS A 3 35.63 24.70 43.70
C HIS A 3 34.96 24.41 42.36
N LEU A 4 35.72 23.86 41.42
CA LEU A 4 35.25 23.22 40.20
C LEU A 4 34.94 21.77 40.55
N ASP A 5 33.72 21.32 40.27
CA ASP A 5 33.35 19.91 40.23
C ASP A 5 32.64 19.58 38.91
N PRO A 6 32.70 18.32 38.45
CA PRO A 6 32.93 18.00 37.05
C PRO A 6 31.69 17.58 36.26
N LEU A 7 31.88 17.61 34.95
CA LEU A 7 31.00 17.10 33.90
C LEU A 7 30.38 15.75 34.25
N ASN A 8 29.04 15.67 34.17
CA ASN A 8 28.32 14.41 34.13
C ASN A 8 27.71 14.19 32.73
N HIS A 9 28.19 13.13 32.10
CA HIS A 9 27.77 12.64 30.80
C HIS A 9 26.36 12.01 30.84
N THR A 10 25.68 12.11 29.69
CA THR A 10 24.66 11.19 29.17
C THR A 10 23.35 11.05 29.94
N ILE A 11 22.25 11.61 29.38
CA ILE A 11 21.14 10.82 28.81
C ILE A 11 20.62 11.57 27.57
N PHE A 12 21.12 11.19 26.39
CA PHE A 12 20.45 11.50 25.12
C PHE A 12 19.23 10.59 25.06
N ASN A 13 18.03 11.15 25.18
CA ASN A 13 16.78 10.43 24.99
C ASN A 13 16.45 10.38 23.49
N PRO A 14 16.46 9.23 22.79
CA PRO A 14 16.26 9.16 21.35
C PRO A 14 14.77 9.04 20.93
N GLU A 15 13.82 9.41 21.79
CA GLU A 15 12.38 9.16 21.56
C GLU A 15 11.61 10.25 20.78
N LEU A 16 12.26 11.24 20.15
CA LEU A 16 11.54 12.39 19.56
C LEU A 16 11.67 12.60 18.04
N PHE A 17 12.15 11.62 17.27
CA PHE A 17 12.04 11.68 15.81
C PHE A 17 11.21 10.52 15.27
N GLN A 18 9.90 10.60 15.51
CA GLN A 18 8.95 10.05 14.55
C GLN A 18 8.90 11.02 13.37
N PRO A 19 9.02 10.57 12.11
CA PRO A 19 8.61 11.42 11.00
C PRO A 19 7.09 11.58 11.11
N GLU A 20 6.65 12.67 11.76
CA GLU A 20 5.27 13.12 11.64
C GLU A 20 4.97 13.26 10.16
N MET A 21 3.97 12.52 9.69
CA MET A 21 3.39 12.79 8.37
C MET A 21 2.92 14.25 8.39
N PRO A 22 3.36 15.09 7.42
CA PRO A 22 2.93 16.47 7.37
C PRO A 22 1.39 16.54 7.38
N LEU A 23 0.83 17.30 8.33
CA LEU A 23 -0.57 17.71 8.27
C LEU A 23 -0.80 18.36 6.89
N PRO A 24 -1.86 17.98 6.15
CA PRO A 24 -2.08 18.52 4.82
C PRO A 24 -2.27 20.04 4.90
N THR A 25 -1.36 20.77 4.25
CA THR A 25 -1.53 22.20 3.99
C THR A 25 -2.85 22.41 3.26
N ALA A 26 -3.72 23.24 3.84
CA ALA A 26 -5.14 23.33 3.51
C ALA A 26 -5.47 23.84 2.08
N ASP A 27 -4.47 24.17 1.26
CA ASP A 27 -4.68 24.91 0.01
C ASP A 27 -4.49 24.07 -1.27
N GLY A 28 -4.09 22.80 -1.18
CA GLY A 28 -3.78 21.93 -2.32
C GLY A 28 -4.75 20.75 -2.54
N PRO A 29 -4.71 20.10 -3.73
CA PRO A 29 -5.41 18.84 -3.96
C PRO A 29 -4.83 17.72 -3.08
N TYR A 30 -5.70 16.91 -2.50
CA TYR A 30 -5.30 15.79 -1.64
C TYR A 30 -6.21 14.58 -1.84
N LEU A 31 -5.72 13.40 -1.44
CA LEU A 31 -6.47 12.16 -1.50
C LEU A 31 -7.02 11.82 -0.12
N GLN A 32 -8.28 11.40 -0.05
CA GLN A 32 -8.95 11.04 1.20
C GLN A 32 -9.60 9.66 1.07
N ILE A 33 -9.45 8.80 2.09
CA ILE A 33 -10.21 7.54 2.18
C ILE A 33 -11.60 7.85 2.74
N LEU A 34 -12.65 7.54 1.98
CA LEU A 34 -14.05 7.66 2.42
C LEU A 34 -14.55 6.39 3.09
N GLU A 35 -14.18 5.24 2.54
CA GLU A 35 -14.51 3.93 3.10
C GLU A 35 -13.26 3.06 3.19
N GLN A 36 -12.90 2.65 4.40
CA GLN A 36 -11.79 1.74 4.66
C GLN A 36 -12.11 0.32 4.17
N PRO A 37 -11.10 -0.51 3.86
CA PRO A 37 -11.31 -1.93 3.64
C PRO A 37 -11.70 -2.64 4.94
N LYS A 38 -12.46 -3.72 4.82
CA LYS A 38 -12.79 -4.56 5.97
C LYS A 38 -11.52 -5.24 6.48
N GLN A 39 -11.16 -4.96 7.73
CA GLN A 39 -9.89 -5.43 8.31
C GLN A 39 -9.83 -6.96 8.47
N ARG A 40 -10.95 -7.63 8.78
CA ARG A 40 -10.99 -9.08 9.07
C ARG A 40 -12.08 -9.81 8.29
N GLY A 41 -11.88 -11.12 8.11
CA GLY A 41 -12.83 -12.01 7.44
C GLY A 41 -12.67 -12.09 5.93
N PHE A 42 -11.73 -11.36 5.35
CA PHE A 42 -11.33 -11.55 3.96
C PHE A 42 -10.25 -12.64 3.86
N ARG A 43 -10.25 -13.45 2.80
CA ARG A 43 -9.29 -14.55 2.61
C ARG A 43 -8.37 -14.24 1.45
N PHE A 44 -7.06 -14.27 1.71
CA PHE A 44 -6.08 -14.20 0.63
C PHE A 44 -6.02 -15.54 -0.09
N ARG A 45 -5.79 -15.52 -1.39
CA ARG A 45 -5.94 -16.70 -2.25
C ARG A 45 -4.65 -17.02 -2.97
N TYR A 46 -4.25 -18.28 -2.97
CA TYR A 46 -3.16 -18.72 -3.84
C TYR A 46 -3.63 -18.77 -5.30
N VAL A 47 -2.70 -18.65 -6.25
CA VAL A 47 -2.97 -18.77 -7.70
C VAL A 47 -3.75 -20.06 -8.02
N CYS A 48 -3.42 -21.17 -7.36
CA CYS A 48 -4.06 -22.47 -7.58
C CYS A 48 -5.53 -22.54 -7.15
N GLU A 49 -6.06 -21.54 -6.42
CA GLU A 49 -7.46 -21.51 -5.98
C GLU A 49 -8.42 -20.90 -7.03
N GLY A 50 -7.89 -20.29 -8.08
CA GLY A 50 -8.67 -19.62 -9.12
C GLY A 50 -9.22 -18.23 -8.74
N PRO A 51 -9.82 -17.50 -9.70
CA PRO A 51 -10.06 -16.05 -9.60
C PRO A 51 -11.37 -15.60 -8.90
N SER A 52 -12.31 -16.51 -8.59
CA SER A 52 -13.73 -16.16 -8.40
C SER A 52 -14.21 -16.05 -6.93
N HIS A 53 -13.32 -15.84 -5.95
CA HIS A 53 -13.69 -15.92 -4.52
C HIS A 53 -14.32 -14.65 -3.91
N GLY A 54 -14.68 -13.66 -4.74
CA GLY A 54 -15.28 -12.39 -4.32
C GLY A 54 -14.26 -11.31 -3.96
N GLY A 55 -14.68 -10.05 -4.07
CA GLY A 55 -13.83 -8.88 -3.81
C GLY A 55 -13.74 -8.50 -2.34
N LEU A 56 -12.66 -7.80 -2.01
CA LEU A 56 -12.38 -7.18 -0.72
C LEU A 56 -13.53 -6.21 -0.38
N PRO A 57 -14.30 -6.47 0.68
CA PRO A 57 -15.39 -5.59 1.08
C PRO A 57 -14.87 -4.33 1.79
N GLY A 58 -15.69 -3.29 1.78
CA GLY A 58 -15.51 -2.12 2.64
C GLY A 58 -15.85 -2.42 4.10
N ALA A 59 -15.39 -1.56 5.01
CA ALA A 59 -15.58 -1.71 6.44
C ALA A 59 -17.06 -1.69 6.85
N SER A 60 -17.90 -0.94 6.12
CA SER A 60 -19.35 -0.85 6.37
C SER A 60 -20.17 -1.92 5.61
N SER A 61 -19.51 -2.86 4.96
CA SER A 61 -20.15 -3.84 4.07
C SER A 61 -20.91 -4.91 4.86
N GLU A 62 -22.21 -5.02 4.57
CA GLU A 62 -23.15 -5.95 5.18
C GLU A 62 -23.71 -6.96 4.15
N LYS A 63 -24.34 -8.04 4.63
CA LYS A 63 -24.84 -9.14 3.78
C LYS A 63 -25.75 -8.68 2.63
N ASN A 64 -26.63 -7.71 2.90
CA ASN A 64 -27.61 -7.20 1.95
C ASN A 64 -27.26 -5.81 1.39
N LYS A 65 -26.20 -5.19 1.91
CA LYS A 65 -25.73 -3.86 1.51
C LYS A 65 -24.22 -3.90 1.36
N LYS A 66 -23.77 -4.37 0.20
CA LYS A 66 -22.35 -4.48 -0.10
C LYS A 66 -21.77 -3.10 -0.36
N SER A 67 -20.68 -2.81 0.32
CA SER A 67 -19.84 -1.64 0.10
C SER A 67 -18.38 -2.07 -0.09
N TYR A 68 -17.53 -1.14 -0.55
CA TYR A 68 -16.17 -1.40 -1.02
C TYR A 68 -15.23 -0.27 -0.62
N PRO A 69 -13.90 -0.49 -0.56
CA PRO A 69 -12.96 0.58 -0.30
C PRO A 69 -13.17 1.73 -1.28
N GLN A 70 -13.21 2.96 -0.76
CA GLN A 70 -13.52 4.15 -1.55
C GLN A 70 -12.60 5.31 -1.16
N VAL A 71 -12.12 6.04 -2.16
CA VAL A 71 -11.32 7.25 -1.99
C VAL A 71 -11.93 8.42 -2.74
N LYS A 72 -11.56 9.63 -2.35
CA LYS A 72 -11.97 10.87 -2.99
C LYS A 72 -10.76 11.77 -3.19
N ILE A 73 -10.63 12.34 -4.37
CA ILE A 73 -9.70 13.45 -4.61
C ILE A 73 -10.44 14.74 -4.22
N CYS A 74 -9.92 15.43 -3.22
CA CYS A 74 -10.44 16.69 -2.71
C CYS A 74 -9.68 17.87 -3.31
N ASN A 75 -10.31 19.05 -3.34
CA ASN A 75 -9.74 20.30 -3.87
C ASN A 75 -9.23 20.21 -5.32
N TYR A 76 -9.81 19.30 -6.11
CA TYR A 76 -9.56 19.17 -7.55
C TYR A 76 -10.78 18.59 -8.24
N VAL A 77 -11.09 19.08 -9.44
CA VAL A 77 -12.13 18.53 -10.32
C VAL A 77 -11.54 18.43 -11.72
N GLY A 78 -11.51 17.22 -12.25
CA GLY A 78 -10.93 16.94 -13.56
C GLY A 78 -10.51 15.48 -13.69
N PRO A 79 -9.94 15.08 -14.84
CA PRO A 79 -9.41 13.75 -15.03
C PRO A 79 -8.28 13.49 -14.03
N ALA A 80 -8.27 12.32 -13.39
CA ALA A 80 -7.14 11.86 -12.59
C ALA A 80 -6.98 10.35 -12.72
N LYS A 81 -5.79 9.84 -12.42
CA LYS A 81 -5.49 8.41 -12.32
C LYS A 81 -5.23 8.07 -10.86
N VAL A 82 -5.91 7.06 -10.32
CA VAL A 82 -5.66 6.52 -8.99
C VAL A 82 -5.13 5.11 -9.12
N ILE A 83 -3.99 4.84 -8.50
CA ILE A 83 -3.44 3.49 -8.39
C ILE A 83 -3.57 2.96 -6.97
N VAL A 84 -3.62 1.64 -6.84
CA VAL A 84 -3.59 0.93 -5.55
C VAL A 84 -2.42 -0.04 -5.54
N GLN A 85 -1.56 0.06 -4.53
CA GLN A 85 -0.45 -0.85 -4.28
C GLN A 85 -0.64 -1.54 -2.92
N LEU A 86 -0.30 -2.83 -2.83
CA LEU A 86 -0.20 -3.53 -1.54
C LEU A 86 1.11 -3.16 -0.87
N VAL A 87 1.02 -2.75 0.39
CA VAL A 87 2.15 -2.36 1.23
C VAL A 87 2.13 -3.11 2.57
N THR A 88 3.28 -3.15 3.23
CA THR A 88 3.47 -3.82 4.52
C THR A 88 2.75 -3.11 5.67
N ASN A 89 2.49 -3.86 6.75
CA ASN A 89 1.97 -3.35 8.02
C ASN A 89 3.08 -3.14 9.07
N GLY A 90 4.26 -2.68 8.64
CA GLY A 90 5.42 -2.45 9.51
C GLY A 90 5.54 -1.00 10.00
N LYS A 91 6.53 -0.73 10.85
CA LYS A 91 6.93 0.63 11.25
C LYS A 91 7.28 1.49 10.03
N ASN A 92 8.02 0.90 9.10
CA ASN A 92 8.34 1.48 7.81
C ASN A 92 7.47 0.81 6.74
N ILE A 93 6.85 1.62 5.88
CA ILE A 93 5.96 1.14 4.83
C ILE A 93 6.79 0.75 3.61
N HIS A 94 6.64 -0.49 3.18
CA HIS A 94 7.35 -1.04 2.02
C HIS A 94 6.37 -1.74 1.07
N LEU A 95 6.79 -2.04 -0.17
CA LEU A 95 5.99 -2.89 -1.05
C LEU A 95 5.77 -4.27 -0.43
N HIS A 96 4.53 -4.78 -0.49
CA HIS A 96 4.23 -6.14 -0.08
C HIS A 96 4.52 -7.13 -1.22
N ALA A 97 4.86 -8.38 -0.90
CA ALA A 97 5.07 -9.43 -1.92
C ALA A 97 3.76 -10.06 -2.45
N HIS A 98 2.60 -9.63 -1.95
CA HIS A 98 1.30 -10.06 -2.46
C HIS A 98 0.87 -9.14 -3.59
N SER A 99 0.00 -9.66 -4.46
CA SER A 99 -0.44 -8.97 -5.67
C SER A 99 -1.93 -8.62 -5.57
N LEU A 100 -2.33 -7.46 -6.10
CA LEU A 100 -3.75 -7.18 -6.31
C LEU A 100 -4.21 -7.84 -7.60
N VAL A 101 -5.36 -8.50 -7.54
CA VAL A 101 -6.04 -9.06 -8.71
C VAL A 101 -7.46 -8.53 -8.77
N GLY A 102 -8.07 -8.48 -9.95
CA GLY A 102 -9.42 -7.94 -10.10
C GLY A 102 -9.65 -7.32 -11.46
N LYS A 103 -10.83 -6.71 -11.65
CA LYS A 103 -11.29 -6.20 -12.94
C LYS A 103 -10.40 -5.08 -13.53
N HIS A 104 -9.76 -4.30 -12.67
CA HIS A 104 -8.93 -3.14 -13.05
C HIS A 104 -7.46 -3.31 -12.61
N CYS A 105 -7.05 -4.55 -12.37
CA CYS A 105 -5.68 -4.87 -11.95
C CYS A 105 -4.91 -5.40 -13.16
N GLU A 106 -3.97 -4.59 -13.65
CA GLU A 106 -2.96 -5.00 -14.64
C GLU A 106 -1.60 -4.97 -13.94
N ASP A 107 -0.77 -5.97 -14.19
CA ASP A 107 0.57 -6.12 -13.57
C ASP A 107 0.55 -5.90 -12.05
N GLU A 108 -0.44 -6.50 -11.38
CA GLU A 108 -0.57 -6.51 -9.92
C GLU A 108 -0.91 -5.17 -9.25
N ILE A 109 -1.22 -4.14 -10.05
CA ILE A 109 -1.58 -2.80 -9.60
C ILE A 109 -2.99 -2.49 -10.09
N CYS A 110 -3.88 -2.09 -9.18
CA CYS A 110 -5.20 -1.62 -9.59
C CYS A 110 -5.09 -0.18 -10.08
N THR A 111 -5.48 0.10 -11.32
CA THR A 111 -5.50 1.46 -11.89
C THR A 111 -6.91 1.84 -12.29
N VAL A 112 -7.40 2.96 -11.77
CA VAL A 112 -8.74 3.48 -12.08
C VAL A 112 -8.66 4.97 -12.40
N THR A 113 -9.44 5.42 -13.38
CA THR A 113 -9.59 6.84 -13.70
C THR A 113 -10.70 7.48 -12.86
N ALA A 114 -10.43 8.67 -12.31
CA ALA A 114 -11.40 9.51 -11.62
C ALA A 114 -11.77 10.71 -12.49
N GLY A 115 -12.96 11.28 -12.28
CA GLY A 115 -13.45 12.44 -13.00
C GLY A 115 -14.16 12.11 -14.32
N PRO A 116 -14.55 13.14 -15.10
CA PRO A 116 -14.26 14.56 -14.89
C PRO A 116 -15.18 15.26 -13.88
N LYS A 117 -16.28 14.63 -13.45
CA LYS A 117 -17.26 15.23 -12.51
C LYS A 117 -17.32 14.53 -11.15
N ASP A 118 -17.19 13.21 -11.14
CA ASP A 118 -17.14 12.44 -9.91
C ASP A 118 -15.68 12.17 -9.53
N MET A 119 -15.26 12.75 -8.41
CA MET A 119 -13.90 12.61 -7.89
C MET A 119 -13.80 11.47 -6.86
N VAL A 120 -14.87 10.71 -6.69
CA VAL A 120 -14.94 9.55 -5.82
C VAL A 120 -14.68 8.28 -6.65
N VAL A 121 -13.77 7.44 -6.17
CA VAL A 121 -13.41 6.17 -6.82
C VAL A 121 -13.61 5.03 -5.81
N GLY A 122 -14.45 4.07 -6.20
CA GLY A 122 -14.66 2.83 -5.45
C GLY A 122 -13.92 1.65 -6.09
N PHE A 123 -13.37 0.77 -5.26
CA PHE A 123 -12.59 -0.38 -5.70
C PHE A 123 -13.31 -1.70 -5.41
N ALA A 124 -14.33 -1.99 -6.22
CA ALA A 124 -15.00 -3.28 -6.18
C ALA A 124 -14.15 -4.38 -6.83
N ASN A 125 -14.37 -5.63 -6.41
CA ASN A 125 -13.73 -6.81 -7.00
C ASN A 125 -12.19 -6.86 -6.88
N LEU A 126 -11.62 -6.22 -5.86
CA LEU A 126 -10.21 -6.43 -5.50
C LEU A 126 -10.01 -7.77 -4.80
N GLY A 127 -9.11 -8.60 -5.29
CA GLY A 127 -8.60 -9.78 -4.61
C GLY A 127 -7.15 -9.59 -4.19
N ILE A 128 -6.71 -10.35 -3.18
CA ILE A 128 -5.31 -10.39 -2.74
C ILE A 128 -4.76 -11.77 -3.05
N LEU A 129 -3.78 -11.80 -3.96
CA LEU A 129 -3.08 -12.98 -4.38
C LEU A 129 -1.95 -13.28 -3.39
N HIS A 130 -2.08 -14.40 -2.70
CA HIS A 130 -1.14 -14.88 -1.70
C HIS A 130 0.08 -15.51 -2.41
N VAL A 131 1.26 -14.93 -2.19
CA VAL A 131 2.55 -15.48 -2.67
C VAL A 131 3.06 -16.56 -1.72
N THR A 132 3.59 -17.66 -2.25
CA THR A 132 4.17 -18.69 -1.38
C THR A 132 5.48 -18.20 -0.74
N LYS A 133 5.78 -18.67 0.48
CA LYS A 133 6.99 -18.26 1.21
C LYS A 133 8.29 -18.43 0.41
N LYS A 134 8.36 -19.46 -0.44
CA LYS A 134 9.53 -19.72 -1.31
C LYS A 134 9.71 -18.69 -2.42
N LYS A 135 8.63 -18.01 -2.82
CA LYS A 135 8.60 -17.05 -3.93
C LYS A 135 8.62 -15.59 -3.50
N VAL A 136 8.62 -15.31 -2.19
CA VAL A 136 8.56 -13.93 -1.67
C VAL A 136 9.67 -13.06 -2.25
N PHE A 137 10.91 -13.54 -2.26
CA PHE A 137 12.04 -12.78 -2.76
C PHE A 137 11.92 -12.41 -4.24
N GLU A 138 11.74 -13.42 -5.11
CA GLU A 138 11.65 -13.21 -6.57
C GLU A 138 10.45 -12.32 -6.93
N THR A 139 9.32 -12.48 -6.24
CA THR A 139 8.13 -11.67 -6.47
C THR A 139 8.36 -10.24 -5.98
N LEU A 140 8.95 -10.05 -4.80
CA LEU A 140 9.21 -8.72 -4.26
C LEU A 140 10.21 -7.93 -5.14
N GLU A 141 11.30 -8.56 -5.57
CA GLU A 141 12.30 -7.96 -6.47
C GLU A 141 11.66 -7.50 -7.79
N ALA A 142 10.80 -8.35 -8.40
CA ALA A 142 10.06 -8.00 -9.60
C ALA A 142 9.09 -6.82 -9.37
N ARG A 143 8.35 -6.82 -8.26
CA ARG A 143 7.42 -5.71 -7.92
C ARG A 143 8.14 -4.39 -7.69
N MET A 144 9.28 -4.41 -7.02
CA MET A 144 10.12 -3.22 -6.82
C MET A 144 10.66 -2.69 -8.15
N THR A 145 11.09 -3.61 -9.04
CA THR A 145 11.56 -3.28 -10.39
C THR A 145 10.47 -2.56 -11.20
N GLU A 146 9.27 -3.14 -11.26
CA GLU A 146 8.12 -2.53 -11.94
C GLU A 146 7.74 -1.17 -11.35
N ALA A 147 7.75 -1.04 -10.01
CA ALA A 147 7.47 0.23 -9.36
C ALA A 147 8.52 1.31 -9.71
N CYS A 148 9.79 0.93 -9.87
CA CYS A 148 10.85 1.85 -10.28
C CYS A 148 10.74 2.27 -11.75
N ILE A 149 10.43 1.32 -12.64
CA ILE A 149 10.19 1.58 -14.07
C ILE A 149 9.01 2.54 -14.23
N ARG A 150 7.90 2.29 -13.52
CA ARG A 150 6.68 3.12 -13.59
C ARG A 150 6.75 4.41 -12.76
N GLY A 151 7.75 4.54 -11.89
CA GLY A 151 7.86 5.68 -10.96
C GLY A 151 6.78 5.72 -9.88
N TYR A 152 6.25 4.56 -9.48
CA TYR A 152 5.19 4.43 -8.47
C TYR A 152 5.79 4.30 -7.07
N ASN A 153 6.09 5.45 -6.50
CA ASN A 153 6.60 5.63 -5.13
C ASN A 153 7.92 4.87 -4.83
N PRO A 154 8.93 4.78 -5.73
CA PRO A 154 10.12 3.98 -5.49
C PRO A 154 10.96 4.48 -4.31
N GLY A 155 11.09 5.81 -4.14
CA GLY A 155 11.77 6.41 -3.00
C GLY A 155 11.14 6.07 -1.64
N LEU A 156 9.82 5.88 -1.63
CA LEU A 156 9.05 5.59 -0.41
C LEU A 156 8.98 4.09 -0.12
N LEU A 157 8.75 3.26 -1.14
CA LEU A 157 8.42 1.85 -0.97
C LEU A 157 9.58 0.89 -1.22
N VAL A 158 10.65 1.34 -1.87
CA VAL A 158 11.82 0.51 -2.23
C VAL A 158 13.06 0.98 -1.46
N HIS A 159 13.58 2.16 -1.80
CA HIS A 159 14.78 2.72 -1.19
C HIS A 159 14.85 4.24 -1.43
N PRO A 160 15.25 5.06 -0.43
CA PRO A 160 15.32 6.52 -0.57
C PRO A 160 16.17 7.02 -1.75
N ASP A 161 17.28 6.34 -2.04
CA ASP A 161 18.16 6.69 -3.17
C ASP A 161 17.44 6.63 -4.54
N LEU A 162 16.30 5.95 -4.64
CA LEU A 162 15.51 5.83 -5.86
C LEU A 162 14.39 6.90 -5.94
N ALA A 163 14.36 7.89 -5.04
CA ALA A 163 13.31 8.91 -5.00
C ALA A 163 13.24 9.81 -6.25
N TYR A 164 14.33 9.91 -7.02
CA TYR A 164 14.35 10.66 -8.28
C TYR A 164 13.59 9.94 -9.40
N LEU A 165 13.30 8.64 -9.26
CA LEU A 165 12.53 7.87 -10.22
C LEU A 165 11.04 8.21 -10.10
N GLN A 166 10.61 9.22 -10.84
CA GLN A 166 9.20 9.65 -10.88
C GLN A 166 8.45 9.05 -12.07
N ALA A 167 7.12 9.11 -12.04
CA ALA A 167 6.28 8.68 -13.15
C ALA A 167 6.47 9.63 -14.34
N GLU A 168 6.90 9.08 -15.48
CA GLU A 168 7.08 9.81 -16.74
C GLU A 168 5.97 9.43 -17.73
N GLY A 169 5.62 10.34 -18.65
CA GLY A 169 4.56 10.12 -19.65
C GLY A 169 4.89 9.08 -20.73
N GLY A 170 6.08 8.47 -20.71
CA GLY A 170 6.52 7.43 -21.65
C GLY A 170 7.01 6.19 -20.92
N GLY A 171 6.38 5.03 -21.17
CA GLY A 171 6.50 3.80 -20.37
C GLY A 171 7.75 2.94 -20.55
N ASP A 172 8.88 3.47 -21.03
CA ASP A 172 10.06 2.67 -21.41
C ASP A 172 11.34 3.04 -20.64
N ARG A 173 11.23 3.37 -19.35
CA ARG A 173 12.43 3.60 -18.52
C ARG A 173 13.22 2.29 -18.38
N GLN A 174 14.47 2.31 -18.81
CA GLN A 174 15.43 1.24 -18.51
C GLN A 174 16.19 1.55 -17.23
N LEU A 175 16.20 0.61 -16.29
CA LEU A 175 16.97 0.72 -15.06
C LEU A 175 18.46 0.45 -15.33
N THR A 176 19.31 1.28 -14.76
CA THR A 176 20.76 1.11 -14.69
C THR A 176 21.13 -0.08 -13.79
N ASP A 177 22.33 -0.60 -13.94
CA ASP A 177 22.80 -1.73 -13.11
C ASP A 177 22.91 -1.35 -11.63
N ARG A 178 23.22 -0.08 -11.34
CA ARG A 178 23.22 0.44 -9.96
C ARG A 178 21.83 0.42 -9.34
N GLU A 179 20.80 0.85 -10.08
CA GLU A 179 19.41 0.82 -9.60
C GLU A 179 18.92 -0.60 -9.36
N LYS A 180 19.23 -1.53 -10.28
CA LYS A 180 18.92 -2.96 -10.13
C LYS A 180 19.56 -3.55 -8.87
N GLU A 181 20.82 -3.21 -8.60
CA GLU A 181 21.50 -3.68 -7.39
C GLU A 181 20.86 -3.13 -6.11
N ILE A 182 20.48 -1.85 -6.09
CA ILE A 182 19.74 -1.25 -4.95
C ILE A 182 18.42 -2.00 -4.71
N ILE A 183 17.66 -2.26 -5.78
CA ILE A 183 16.40 -3.02 -5.71
C ILE A 183 16.63 -4.43 -5.14
N ARG A 184 17.63 -5.14 -5.66
CA ARG A 184 17.97 -6.49 -5.22
C ARG A 184 18.34 -6.53 -3.73
N GLN A 185 19.17 -5.61 -3.26
CA GLN A 185 19.56 -5.52 -1.85
C GLN A 185 18.36 -5.17 -0.95
N ALA A 186 17.52 -4.22 -1.37
CA ALA A 186 16.29 -3.90 -0.67
C ALA A 186 15.34 -5.11 -0.56
N ALA A 187 15.16 -5.85 -1.65
CA ALA A 187 14.34 -7.06 -1.68
C ALA A 187 14.89 -8.16 -0.75
N LEU A 188 16.22 -8.37 -0.71
CA LEU A 188 16.86 -9.33 0.19
C LEU A 188 16.62 -9.01 1.66
N GLN A 189 16.68 -7.72 2.04
CA GLN A 189 16.46 -7.30 3.42
C GLN A 189 14.98 -7.40 3.78
N GLN A 190 14.09 -6.81 2.97
CA GLN A 190 12.67 -6.72 3.27
C GLN A 190 11.95 -8.07 3.23
N THR A 191 12.46 -9.05 2.47
CA THR A 191 11.92 -10.42 2.45
C THR A 191 11.98 -11.09 3.83
N LYS A 192 12.99 -10.78 4.66
CA LYS A 192 13.18 -11.42 5.98
C LYS A 192 12.10 -11.00 6.99
N GLU A 193 11.57 -9.80 6.82
CA GLU A 193 10.62 -9.16 7.74
C GLU A 193 9.17 -9.19 7.20
N MET A 194 8.95 -9.79 6.04
CA MET A 194 7.65 -9.81 5.36
C MET A 194 6.62 -10.67 6.12
N ASP A 195 5.52 -10.06 6.55
CA ASP A 195 4.39 -10.74 7.16
C ASP A 195 3.31 -11.06 6.12
N LEU A 196 3.22 -12.33 5.72
CA LEU A 196 2.25 -12.81 4.72
C LEU A 196 0.80 -12.92 5.23
N SER A 197 0.54 -12.58 6.50
CA SER A 197 -0.79 -12.62 7.10
C SER A 197 -1.52 -11.29 7.10
N VAL A 198 -0.83 -10.20 6.75
CA VAL A 198 -1.38 -8.84 6.84
C VAL A 198 -0.84 -7.94 5.74
N VAL A 199 -1.72 -7.11 5.16
CA VAL A 199 -1.36 -6.11 4.16
C VAL A 199 -2.08 -4.79 4.45
N ARG A 200 -1.64 -3.70 3.82
CA ARG A 200 -2.40 -2.45 3.72
C ARG A 200 -2.53 -2.05 2.26
N LEU A 201 -3.55 -1.26 1.92
CA LEU A 201 -3.70 -0.63 0.61
C LEU A 201 -3.08 0.76 0.66
N MET A 202 -2.16 1.07 -0.25
CA MET A 202 -1.71 2.44 -0.51
C MET A 202 -2.41 2.95 -1.76
N PHE A 203 -3.11 4.06 -1.64
CA PHE A 203 -3.72 4.76 -2.76
C PHE A 203 -2.82 5.94 -3.16
N THR A 204 -2.58 6.09 -4.45
CA THR A 204 -1.82 7.23 -4.99
C THR A 204 -2.56 7.81 -6.18
N ALA A 205 -2.86 9.11 -6.13
CA ALA A 205 -3.49 9.83 -7.22
C ALA A 205 -2.46 10.59 -8.05
N PHE A 206 -2.65 10.60 -9.36
CA PHE A 206 -1.86 11.33 -10.35
C PHE A 206 -2.78 12.24 -11.14
N LEU A 207 -2.48 13.53 -11.12
CA LEU A 207 -3.16 14.55 -11.91
C LEU A 207 -2.45 14.72 -13.27
N PRO A 208 -3.17 15.17 -14.31
CA PRO A 208 -2.57 15.45 -15.61
C PRO A 208 -1.58 16.62 -15.53
N ASP A 209 -0.47 16.50 -16.23
CA ASP A 209 0.46 17.59 -16.52
C ASP A 209 0.02 18.39 -17.75
N SER A 210 0.86 19.34 -18.19
CA SER A 210 0.61 20.19 -19.36
C SER A 210 0.50 19.42 -20.68
N THR A 211 1.01 18.19 -20.75
CA THR A 211 0.92 17.31 -21.92
C THR A 211 -0.31 16.41 -21.88
N GLY A 212 -1.07 16.42 -20.78
CA GLY A 212 -2.18 15.50 -20.53
C GLY A 212 -1.76 14.17 -19.90
N SER A 213 -0.46 13.96 -19.63
CA SER A 213 0.05 12.75 -19.00
C SER A 213 -0.17 12.78 -17.49
N PHE A 214 -0.56 11.66 -16.89
CA PHE A 214 -0.82 11.57 -15.44
C PHE A 214 0.48 11.39 -14.64
N THR A 215 1.23 12.47 -14.43
CA THR A 215 2.54 12.46 -13.77
C THR A 215 2.57 13.25 -12.44
N ARG A 216 1.63 14.17 -12.22
CA ARG A 216 1.58 15.00 -11.01
C ARG A 216 1.00 14.24 -9.82
N ARG A 217 1.88 13.60 -9.06
CA ARG A 217 1.53 12.77 -7.90
C ARG A 217 1.03 13.60 -6.72
N LEU A 218 -0.07 13.16 -6.09
CA LEU A 218 -0.53 13.63 -4.78
C LEU A 218 0.07 12.79 -3.65
N GLU A 219 0.00 13.28 -2.41
CA GLU A 219 0.50 12.51 -1.28
C GLU A 219 -0.28 11.19 -1.12
N PRO A 220 0.40 10.03 -1.02
CA PRO A 220 -0.28 8.74 -0.92
C PRO A 220 -0.99 8.61 0.42
N VAL A 221 -2.12 7.91 0.43
CA VAL A 221 -2.83 7.57 1.68
C VAL A 221 -2.88 6.06 1.86
N VAL A 222 -2.67 5.61 3.09
CA VAL A 222 -2.59 4.18 3.42
C VAL A 222 -3.79 3.78 4.27
N SER A 223 -4.48 2.72 3.85
CA SER A 223 -5.67 2.19 4.51
C SER A 223 -5.37 1.55 5.86
N ASP A 224 -6.42 1.13 6.55
CA ASP A 224 -6.28 0.17 7.66
C ASP A 224 -5.68 -1.16 7.19
N ALA A 225 -5.16 -1.92 8.16
CA ALA A 225 -4.63 -3.26 7.94
C ALA A 225 -5.73 -4.26 7.56
N ILE A 226 -5.43 -5.12 6.60
CA ILE A 226 -6.28 -6.22 6.15
C ILE A 226 -5.57 -7.51 6.54
N TYR A 227 -6.22 -8.30 7.38
CA TYR A 227 -5.68 -9.56 7.89
C TYR A 227 -6.29 -10.75 7.15
N ASP A 228 -5.43 -11.70 6.76
CA ASP A 228 -5.87 -12.94 6.13
C ASP A 228 -6.68 -13.78 7.13
N SER A 229 -7.95 -14.02 6.84
CA SER A 229 -8.82 -14.88 7.64
C SER A 229 -8.36 -16.34 7.71
N LYS A 230 -7.43 -16.76 6.82
CA LYS A 230 -6.77 -18.07 6.90
C LYS A 230 -5.53 -18.09 7.80
N ALA A 231 -5.02 -16.94 8.23
CA ALA A 231 -3.93 -16.90 9.17
C ALA A 231 -4.42 -17.30 10.58
N PRO A 232 -3.69 -18.17 11.31
CA PRO A 232 -4.13 -18.68 12.61
C PRO A 232 -4.46 -17.57 13.63
N ASN A 233 -3.66 -16.51 13.65
CA ASN A 233 -3.78 -15.35 14.54
C ASN A 233 -4.83 -14.32 14.11
N ALA A 234 -5.41 -14.45 12.91
CA ALA A 234 -6.37 -13.49 12.37
C ALA A 234 -7.73 -14.08 11.99
N SER A 235 -7.91 -15.37 12.23
CA SER A 235 -9.17 -16.06 12.03
C SER A 235 -10.31 -15.42 12.85
N ASN A 236 -11.50 -15.36 12.27
CA ASN A 236 -12.69 -14.92 13.01
C ASN A 236 -13.09 -16.00 14.02
N LEU A 237 -13.16 -15.63 15.29
CA LEU A 237 -13.61 -16.54 16.34
C LEU A 237 -15.06 -16.93 16.13
N LYS A 238 -15.33 -18.24 16.12
CA LYS A 238 -16.68 -18.80 15.99
C LYS A 238 -16.81 -20.01 16.90
N ILE A 239 -17.77 -19.95 17.83
CA ILE A 239 -18.18 -21.13 18.59
C ILE A 239 -18.96 -22.04 17.64
N VAL A 240 -18.43 -23.22 17.36
CA VAL A 240 -19.07 -24.19 16.45
C VAL A 240 -20.13 -25.00 17.16
N ARG A 241 -19.87 -25.38 18.42
CA ARG A 241 -20.74 -26.21 19.24
C ARG A 241 -20.48 -25.90 20.71
N MET A 242 -21.54 -25.90 21.52
CA MET A 242 -21.46 -25.88 22.98
C MET A 242 -21.99 -27.20 23.51
N ASP A 243 -21.44 -27.67 24.63
CA ASP A 243 -21.87 -28.93 25.27
C ASP A 243 -23.29 -28.82 25.83
N ARG A 244 -23.62 -27.67 26.42
CA ARG A 244 -24.96 -27.35 26.89
C ARG A 244 -25.38 -25.99 26.35
N THR A 245 -26.61 -25.91 25.87
CA THR A 245 -27.24 -24.68 25.37
C THR A 245 -28.38 -24.22 26.31
N ALA A 246 -28.52 -24.89 27.45
CA ALA A 246 -29.52 -24.66 28.48
C ALA A 246 -28.90 -24.97 29.85
#